data_AF-A0A9W7Z574-F1
#
_entry.id   AF-A0A9W7Z574-F1
#
_cell.length_a   1.000
_cell.length_b   1.000
_cell.length_c   1.000
_cell.angle_alpha   90.00
_cell.angle_beta   90.00
_cell.angle_gamma   90.00
#
_symmetry.space_group_name_H-M   'P 1'
#
loop_
_entity.id
_entity.type
_entity.pdbx_description
1 polymer ?
#
loop_
_entity_poly.entity_id
_entity_poly.type
_entity_poly.pdbx_seq_one_letter_code
_entity_poly.pdbx_strand_id
1 'polypeptide(L)'
;MASAACDIIYSVCQMFIFNNEFMSKLPEINLRVFLWMMAGSTVTFVLLTVSMGIHLILMVLTKNTYWAMRIQPYYEVASFALGFLITHPYMYLFQTVQWVPTAQLFYLVEKVSVSRRNTWLIHWAWVFAGIVFLFLITLAVNVQMGRVWRERKNASNTPETIVGMEKGKQVEYSSTKRKYIRSVTFRLSIYQLIPIVTQIMVVVCNFLQRAPFWLFVLANILPTFQGTFNFMAYIVNPALDQYRKRFITFVFRRNRQPEPEFTALNDTASSYREPSTIRGPESLYSMYKDVPVMQI
;
A
#
# COMPACT_ATOMS: atom_id res chain seq x y z
N MET A 1 -2.46 4.44 4.87
CA MET A 1 -3.02 5.82 4.92
C MET A 1 -1.94 6.88 4.66
N ALA A 2 -0.75 6.78 5.28
CA ALA A 2 0.31 7.78 5.10
C ALA A 2 0.78 7.99 3.63
N SER A 3 0.81 6.94 2.81
CA SER A 3 1.19 7.05 1.39
C SER A 3 0.21 7.89 0.58
N ALA A 4 -1.09 7.74 0.84
CA ALA A 4 -2.13 8.56 0.21
C ALA A 4 -2.01 10.05 0.58
N ALA A 5 -1.62 10.35 1.83
CA ALA A 5 -1.35 11.74 2.22
C ALA A 5 -0.22 12.37 1.39
N CYS A 6 0.83 11.60 1.06
CA CYS A 6 1.92 12.07 0.22
C CYS A 6 1.45 12.33 -1.22
N ASP A 7 0.66 11.41 -1.79
CA ASP A 7 0.06 11.59 -3.11
C ASP A 7 -0.85 12.84 -3.14
N ILE A 8 -1.61 13.12 -2.07
CA ILE A 8 -2.44 14.32 -1.95
C ILE A 8 -1.56 15.58 -1.92
N ILE A 9 -0.52 15.62 -1.07
CA ILE A 9 0.39 16.77 -0.98
C ILE A 9 1.02 17.05 -2.35
N TYR A 10 1.51 16.01 -3.03
CA TYR A 10 2.09 16.14 -4.36
C TYR A 10 1.07 16.65 -5.38
N SER A 11 -0.14 16.06 -5.41
CA SER A 11 -1.20 16.45 -6.33
C SER A 11 -1.67 17.89 -6.13
N VAL A 12 -1.81 18.33 -4.87
CA VAL A 12 -2.15 19.71 -4.53
C VAL A 12 -1.06 20.67 -5.02
N CYS A 13 0.22 20.34 -4.82
CA CYS A 13 1.32 21.15 -5.35
C CYS A 13 1.26 21.24 -6.89
N GLN A 14 1.00 20.12 -7.56
CA GLN A 14 0.87 20.06 -9.02
C GLN A 14 -0.27 20.94 -9.53
N MET A 15 -1.42 20.98 -8.85
CA MET A 15 -2.54 21.87 -9.22
C MET A 15 -2.13 23.35 -9.24
N PHE A 16 -1.32 23.80 -8.28
CA PHE A 16 -0.81 25.19 -8.26
C PHE A 16 0.23 25.43 -9.35
N ILE A 17 1.07 24.43 -9.63
CA ILE A 17 2.13 24.49 -10.65
C ILE A 17 1.58 24.71 -12.06
N PHE A 18 0.41 24.15 -12.39
CA PHE A 18 -0.24 24.39 -13.68
C PHE A 18 -0.65 25.86 -13.89
N ASN A 19 -0.81 26.64 -12.81
CA ASN A 19 -1.09 28.07 -12.92
C ASN A 19 0.23 28.87 -13.05
N ASN A 20 0.70 29.01 -14.30
CA ASN A 20 1.93 29.73 -14.62
C ASN A 20 1.96 31.18 -14.12
N GLU A 21 0.82 31.88 -14.18
CA GLU A 21 0.73 33.27 -13.74
C GLU A 21 0.92 33.36 -12.22
N PHE A 22 0.27 32.46 -11.47
CA PHE A 22 0.43 32.36 -10.02
C PHE A 22 1.88 32.06 -9.65
N MET A 23 2.48 31.01 -10.21
CA MET A 23 3.84 30.59 -9.90
C MET A 23 4.88 31.67 -10.22
N SER A 24 4.70 32.42 -11.30
CA SER A 24 5.64 33.49 -11.70
C SER A 24 5.61 34.71 -10.77
N LYS A 25 4.51 34.92 -10.03
CA LYS A 25 4.35 36.03 -9.09
C LYS A 25 4.82 35.70 -7.66
N LEU A 26 5.09 34.42 -7.38
CA LEU A 26 5.47 33.99 -6.04
C LEU A 26 6.88 34.49 -5.68
N PRO A 27 7.10 34.89 -4.41
CA PRO A 27 8.45 35.15 -3.93
C PRO A 27 9.26 33.85 -3.92
N GLU A 28 10.57 33.98 -4.04
CA GLU A 28 11.49 32.84 -4.11
C GLU A 28 11.33 31.84 -2.95
N ILE A 29 11.09 32.34 -1.74
CA ILE A 29 10.86 31.47 -0.57
C ILE A 29 9.68 30.52 -0.78
N ASN A 30 8.60 30.99 -1.41
CA ASN A 30 7.43 30.16 -1.69
C ASN A 30 7.74 29.13 -2.78
N LEU A 31 8.53 29.50 -3.80
CA LEU A 31 9.00 28.55 -4.81
C LEU A 31 9.85 27.43 -4.19
N ARG A 32 10.72 27.76 -3.25
CA ARG A 32 11.51 26.79 -2.48
C ARG A 32 10.61 25.87 -1.66
N VAL A 33 9.58 26.41 -1.00
CA VAL A 33 8.60 25.61 -0.26
C VAL A 33 7.85 24.65 -1.19
N PHE A 34 7.38 25.09 -2.37
CA PHE A 34 6.76 24.21 -3.35
C PHE A 34 7.70 23.08 -3.81
N LEU A 35 8.94 23.43 -4.15
CA LEU A 35 9.95 22.46 -4.56
C LEU A 35 10.24 21.44 -3.44
N TRP A 36 10.40 21.91 -2.20
CA TRP A 36 10.61 21.07 -1.02
C TRP A 36 9.40 20.17 -0.75
N MET A 37 8.17 20.67 -0.82
CA MET A 37 6.96 19.87 -0.61
C MET A 37 6.82 18.77 -1.66
N MET A 38 7.10 19.06 -2.94
CA MET A 38 7.08 18.06 -4.00
C MET A 38 8.19 17.01 -3.85
N ALA A 39 9.43 17.44 -3.61
CA ALA A 39 10.54 16.51 -3.41
C ALA A 39 10.33 15.66 -2.14
N GLY A 40 9.94 16.31 -1.04
CA GLY A 40 9.63 15.66 0.24
C GLY A 40 8.51 14.65 0.13
N SER A 41 7.40 14.98 -0.53
CA SER A 41 6.31 14.02 -0.76
C SER A 41 6.75 12.84 -1.63
N THR A 42 7.58 13.07 -2.66
CA THR A 42 8.11 12.01 -3.53
C THR A 42 9.02 11.05 -2.76
N VAL A 43 10.02 11.58 -2.03
CA VAL A 43 10.94 10.76 -1.22
C VAL A 43 10.17 10.04 -0.11
N THR A 44 9.26 10.74 0.57
CA THR A 44 8.43 10.15 1.62
C THR A 44 7.58 8.99 1.09
N PHE A 45 6.96 9.16 -0.07
CA PHE A 45 6.17 8.10 -0.70
C PHE A 45 7.02 6.84 -0.96
N VAL A 46 8.24 7.02 -1.47
CA VAL A 46 9.17 5.90 -1.69
C VAL A 46 9.55 5.23 -0.38
N LEU A 47 9.91 6.00 0.66
CA LEU A 47 10.26 5.46 1.98
C LEU A 47 9.10 4.71 2.65
N LEU A 48 7.87 5.23 2.52
CA LEU A 48 6.67 4.55 3.01
C LEU A 48 6.43 3.23 2.25
N THR A 49 6.73 3.19 0.96
CA THR A 49 6.60 1.95 0.18
C THR A 49 7.70 0.96 0.55
N VAL A 50 8.93 1.42 0.77
CA VAL A 50 10.03 0.61 1.32
C VAL A 50 9.64 0.01 2.67
N SER A 51 9.00 0.80 3.53
CA SER A 51 8.43 0.35 4.80
C SER A 51 7.39 -0.76 4.64
N MET A 52 6.49 -0.66 3.64
CA MET A 52 5.60 -1.78 3.27
C MET A 52 6.39 -3.00 2.77
N GLY A 53 7.52 -2.79 2.09
CA GLY A 53 8.47 -3.85 1.71
C GLY A 53 9.06 -4.58 2.91
N ILE A 54 9.54 -3.85 3.90
CA ILE A 54 10.05 -4.42 5.16
C ILE A 54 8.94 -5.21 5.87
N HIS A 55 7.73 -4.65 5.92
CA HIS A 55 6.57 -5.35 6.48
C HIS A 55 6.28 -6.68 5.77
N LEU A 56 6.37 -6.71 4.43
CA LEU A 56 6.22 -7.94 3.65
C LEU A 56 7.33 -8.97 3.94
N ILE A 57 8.57 -8.54 4.09
CA ILE A 57 9.68 -9.42 4.49
C ILE A 57 9.34 -10.08 5.83
N LEU A 58 8.93 -9.27 6.82
CA LEU A 58 8.61 -9.78 8.15
C LEU A 58 7.44 -10.78 8.11
N MET A 59 6.37 -10.46 7.38
CA MET A 59 5.21 -11.33 7.30
C MET A 59 5.43 -12.60 6.45
N VAL A 60 6.05 -12.48 5.27
CA VAL A 60 6.14 -13.58 4.29
C VAL A 60 7.40 -14.41 4.49
N LEU A 61 8.56 -13.76 4.69
CA LEU A 61 9.84 -14.45 4.78
C LEU A 61 10.10 -14.93 6.20
N THR A 62 9.92 -14.07 7.21
CA THR A 62 10.18 -14.45 8.62
C THR A 62 8.99 -15.10 9.32
N LYS A 63 7.79 -15.02 8.74
CA LYS A 63 6.51 -15.49 9.32
C LYS A 63 6.20 -14.89 10.69
N ASN A 64 6.76 -13.71 10.99
CA ASN A 64 6.67 -13.09 12.29
C ASN A 64 5.65 -11.94 12.30
N THR A 65 4.37 -12.30 12.33
CA THR A 65 3.27 -11.33 12.25
C THR A 65 3.20 -10.42 13.47
N TYR A 66 3.52 -10.92 14.66
CA TYR A 66 3.48 -10.14 15.90
C TYR A 66 4.41 -8.91 15.82
N TRP A 67 5.67 -9.14 15.46
CA TRP A 67 6.65 -8.06 15.35
C TRP A 67 6.38 -7.15 14.15
N ALA A 68 5.92 -7.70 13.03
CA ALA A 68 5.53 -6.91 11.86
C ALA A 68 4.46 -5.87 12.20
N MET A 69 3.43 -6.24 12.96
CA MET A 69 2.34 -5.34 13.36
C MET A 69 2.78 -4.35 14.44
N ARG A 70 3.62 -4.78 15.40
CA ARG A 70 4.08 -3.91 16.49
C ARG A 70 4.99 -2.79 16.02
N ILE A 71 5.88 -3.07 15.07
CA ILE A 71 6.88 -2.10 14.60
C ILE A 71 6.29 -1.17 13.52
N GLN A 72 5.21 -1.58 12.86
CA GLN A 72 4.60 -0.84 11.74
C GLN A 72 4.40 0.67 11.93
N PRO A 73 3.69 1.13 12.97
CA PRO A 73 3.43 2.56 13.11
C PRO A 73 4.72 3.39 13.27
N TYR A 74 5.76 2.81 13.85
CA TYR A 74 7.01 3.51 14.11
C TYR A 74 7.79 3.79 12.81
N TYR A 75 7.95 2.80 11.94
CA TYR A 75 8.66 3.05 10.68
C TYR A 75 7.83 3.89 9.70
N GLU A 76 6.50 3.89 9.78
CA GLU A 76 5.65 4.75 8.94
C GLU A 76 5.86 6.23 9.30
N VAL A 77 5.79 6.56 10.61
CA VAL A 77 6.04 7.91 11.10
C VAL A 77 7.48 8.34 10.84
N ALA A 78 8.45 7.45 11.09
CA ALA A 78 9.86 7.73 10.82
C ALA A 78 10.11 7.98 9.32
N SER A 79 9.53 7.17 8.43
CA SER A 79 9.64 7.36 6.98
C SER A 79 9.03 8.68 6.54
N PHE A 80 7.90 9.08 7.14
CA PHE A 80 7.26 10.36 6.87
C PHE A 80 8.15 11.54 7.24
N ALA A 81 8.65 11.57 8.48
CA ALA A 81 9.53 12.64 8.93
C ALA A 81 10.85 12.67 8.14
N LEU A 82 11.47 11.51 7.93
CA LEU A 82 12.75 11.40 7.21
C LEU A 82 12.65 11.90 5.77
N GLY A 83 11.57 11.60 5.05
CA GLY A 83 11.44 12.04 3.66
C GLY A 83 11.45 13.56 3.50
N PHE A 84 10.79 14.30 4.40
CA PHE A 84 10.84 15.77 4.41
C PHE A 84 12.15 16.33 4.96
N LEU A 85 12.77 15.67 5.95
CA LEU A 85 14.06 16.10 6.51
C LEU A 85 15.21 15.92 5.51
N ILE A 86 15.24 14.80 4.79
CA ILE A 86 16.24 14.50 3.76
C ILE A 86 16.20 15.55 2.64
N THR A 87 15.00 16.00 2.26
CA THR A 87 14.81 17.00 1.19
C THR A 87 14.83 18.44 1.69
N HIS A 88 14.84 18.67 3.01
CA HIS A 88 14.89 20.02 3.60
C HIS A 88 16.04 20.91 3.05
N PRO A 89 17.23 20.39 2.66
CA PRO A 89 18.27 21.19 2.02
C PRO A 89 17.82 21.97 0.77
N TYR A 90 16.74 21.61 0.08
CA TYR A 90 16.18 22.44 -1.01
C TYR A 90 15.87 23.88 -0.57
N MET A 91 15.60 24.11 0.72
CA MET A 91 15.29 25.43 1.25
C MET A 91 16.48 26.38 1.25
N TYR A 92 17.72 25.88 1.40
CA TYR A 92 18.89 26.73 1.63
C TYR A 92 20.14 26.38 0.81
N LEU A 93 20.20 25.19 0.20
CA LEU A 93 21.40 24.72 -0.48
C LEU A 93 21.66 25.43 -1.81
N PHE A 94 20.59 25.78 -2.54
CA PHE A 94 20.68 26.44 -3.85
C PHE A 94 20.72 27.96 -3.72
N GLN A 95 21.51 28.63 -4.56
CA GLN A 95 21.65 30.11 -4.53
C GLN A 95 20.36 30.83 -4.89
N THR A 96 19.72 30.45 -6.00
CA THR A 96 18.43 31.03 -6.41
C THR A 96 17.53 29.96 -7.01
N VAL A 97 16.25 30.00 -6.68
CA VAL A 97 15.21 29.16 -7.29
C VAL A 97 14.27 30.02 -8.10
N GLN A 98 14.14 29.72 -9.40
CA GLN A 98 13.27 30.46 -10.31
C GLN A 98 12.24 29.53 -10.94
N TRP A 99 11.06 30.05 -11.22
CA TRP A 99 10.05 29.35 -12.01
C TRP A 99 10.26 29.65 -13.49
N VAL A 100 10.28 28.63 -14.34
CA VAL A 100 10.39 28.77 -15.80
C VAL A 100 9.04 28.42 -16.43
N PRO A 101 8.21 29.41 -16.83
CA PRO A 101 6.83 29.17 -17.26
C PRO A 101 6.68 28.32 -18.53
N THR A 102 7.66 28.43 -19.43
CA THR A 102 7.66 27.72 -20.72
C THR A 102 7.88 26.22 -20.57
N ALA A 103 8.66 25.82 -19.57
CA ALA A 103 9.01 24.43 -19.32
C ALA A 103 8.29 23.86 -18.08
N GLN A 104 7.51 24.68 -17.39
CA GLN A 104 6.80 24.35 -16.14
C GLN A 104 7.72 23.63 -15.13
N LEU A 105 8.91 24.19 -14.91
CA LEU A 105 9.91 23.61 -14.02
C LEU A 105 10.56 24.64 -13.11
N PHE A 106 11.11 24.13 -12.01
CA PHE A 106 11.97 24.89 -11.11
C PHE A 106 13.39 24.90 -11.66
N TYR A 107 13.90 26.09 -11.97
CA TYR A 107 15.28 26.30 -12.38
C TYR A 107 16.12 26.65 -11.15
N LEU A 108 17.14 25.84 -10.91
CA LEU A 108 18.09 26.00 -9.81
C LEU A 108 19.32 26.72 -10.36
N VAL A 109 19.49 27.98 -9.99
CA VAL A 109 20.58 28.84 -10.48
C VAL A 109 21.89 28.42 -9.81
N GLU A 110 22.57 27.44 -10.39
CA GLU A 110 23.88 26.96 -9.97
C GLU A 110 24.65 26.37 -11.16
N LYS A 111 25.96 26.10 -10.98
CA LYS A 111 26.71 25.28 -11.92
C LYS A 111 26.01 23.93 -12.09
N VAL A 112 25.73 23.53 -13.32
CA VAL A 112 24.95 22.32 -13.67
C VAL A 112 25.48 21.07 -12.95
N SER A 113 26.81 20.92 -12.85
CA SER A 113 27.44 19.79 -12.15
C SER A 113 27.16 19.77 -10.64
N VAL A 114 27.19 20.94 -9.99
CA VAL A 114 26.91 21.09 -8.55
C VAL A 114 25.43 20.86 -8.27
N SER A 115 24.57 21.51 -9.04
CA SER A 115 23.11 21.35 -8.95
C SER A 115 22.71 19.89 -9.10
N ARG A 116 23.20 19.23 -10.17
CA ARG A 116 22.93 17.82 -10.43
C ARG A 116 23.40 16.92 -9.29
N ARG A 117 24.63 17.09 -8.80
CA ARG A 117 25.16 16.30 -7.68
C ARG A 117 24.29 16.47 -6.44
N ASN A 118 23.98 17.72 -6.07
CA ASN A 118 23.22 18.04 -4.87
C ASN A 118 21.79 17.47 -4.97
N THR A 119 21.09 17.72 -6.09
CA THR A 119 19.76 17.15 -6.37
C THR A 119 19.77 15.61 -6.35
N TRP A 120 20.83 14.98 -6.86
CA TRP A 120 20.98 13.52 -6.75
C TRP A 120 21.09 13.06 -5.31
N LEU A 121 21.95 13.67 -4.50
CA LEU A 121 22.18 13.25 -3.11
C LEU A 121 20.96 13.45 -2.20
N ILE A 122 20.23 14.56 -2.37
CA ILE A 122 19.10 14.91 -1.50
C ILE A 122 17.77 14.31 -1.96
N HIS A 123 17.69 13.82 -3.20
CA HIS A 123 16.42 13.35 -3.78
C HIS A 123 16.60 12.05 -4.55
N TRP A 124 17.23 12.08 -5.74
CA TRP A 124 17.16 10.95 -6.67
C TRP A 124 17.90 9.69 -6.19
N ALA A 125 18.95 9.82 -5.39
CA ALA A 125 19.66 8.68 -4.81
C ALA A 125 18.75 7.87 -3.86
N TRP A 126 17.92 8.55 -3.07
CA TRP A 126 16.96 7.92 -2.17
C TRP A 126 15.83 7.24 -2.93
N VAL A 127 15.31 7.91 -3.96
CA VAL A 127 14.29 7.33 -4.86
C VAL A 127 14.86 6.08 -5.54
N PHE A 128 16.06 6.16 -6.12
CA PHE A 128 16.73 5.04 -6.77
C PHE A 128 16.99 3.86 -5.80
N ALA A 129 17.56 4.14 -4.63
CA ALA A 129 17.82 3.12 -3.62
C ALA A 129 16.52 2.43 -3.17
N GLY A 130 15.44 3.19 -2.99
CA GLY A 130 14.12 2.65 -2.66
C GLY A 130 13.56 1.75 -3.76
N ILE A 131 13.64 2.17 -5.04
CA ILE A 131 13.21 1.35 -6.19
C ILE A 131 14.00 0.04 -6.25
N VAL A 132 15.33 0.09 -6.14
CA VAL A 132 16.19 -1.10 -6.15
C VAL A 132 15.81 -2.05 -5.01
N PHE A 133 15.64 -1.52 -3.80
CA PHE A 133 15.20 -2.31 -2.65
C PHE A 133 13.84 -2.98 -2.92
N LEU A 134 12.84 -2.22 -3.35
CA LEU A 134 11.49 -2.74 -3.64
C LEU A 134 11.50 -3.82 -4.72
N PHE A 135 12.33 -3.65 -5.76
CA PHE A 135 12.50 -4.65 -6.80
C PHE A 135 13.05 -5.97 -6.23
N LEU A 136 14.08 -5.90 -5.39
CA LEU A 136 14.66 -7.08 -4.73
C LEU A 136 13.66 -7.77 -3.80
N ILE A 137 12.88 -7.00 -3.04
CA ILE A 137 11.85 -7.57 -2.15
C ILE A 137 10.72 -8.21 -2.95
N THR A 138 10.24 -7.55 -4.00
CA THR A 138 9.23 -8.11 -4.89
C THR A 138 9.72 -9.43 -5.50
N LEU A 139 10.97 -9.48 -5.95
CA LEU A 139 11.57 -10.72 -6.48
C LEU A 139 11.62 -11.82 -5.40
N ALA A 140 12.12 -11.51 -4.20
CA ALA A 140 12.24 -12.46 -3.09
C ALA A 140 10.88 -13.02 -2.66
N VAL A 141 9.87 -12.15 -2.51
CA VAL A 141 8.49 -12.54 -2.17
C VAL A 141 7.90 -13.43 -3.25
N ASN A 142 8.05 -13.07 -4.53
CA ASN A 142 7.55 -13.90 -5.63
C ASN A 142 8.22 -15.28 -5.69
N VAL A 143 9.53 -15.35 -5.47
CA VAL A 143 10.26 -16.64 -5.40
C VAL A 143 9.74 -17.49 -4.23
N GLN A 144 9.60 -16.91 -3.04
CA GLN A 144 9.10 -17.63 -1.87
C GLN A 144 7.66 -18.13 -2.08
N MET A 145 6.78 -17.28 -2.62
CA MET A 145 5.41 -17.67 -2.93
C MET A 145 5.34 -18.73 -4.02
N GLY A 146 6.25 -18.69 -5.00
CA GLY A 146 6.41 -19.73 -6.02
C GLY A 146 6.81 -21.09 -5.42
N ARG A 147 7.71 -21.11 -4.43
CA ARG A 147 8.10 -22.34 -3.70
C ARG A 147 6.91 -22.92 -2.95
N VAL A 148 6.21 -22.09 -2.16
CA VAL A 148 5.01 -22.49 -1.43
C VAL A 148 3.93 -23.03 -2.38
N TRP A 149 3.83 -22.48 -3.59
CA TRP A 149 2.89 -22.97 -4.59
C TRP A 149 3.30 -24.34 -5.16
N ARG A 150 4.58 -24.54 -5.46
CA ARG A 150 5.10 -25.79 -6.00
C ARG A 150 4.95 -26.95 -5.01
N GLU A 151 5.34 -26.73 -3.74
CA GLU A 151 5.18 -27.72 -2.66
C GLU A 151 3.72 -28.17 -2.53
N ARG A 152 2.78 -27.23 -2.67
CA ARG A 152 1.34 -27.51 -2.60
C ARG A 152 0.79 -28.24 -3.81
N LYS A 153 1.24 -27.91 -5.03
CA LYS A 153 0.85 -28.65 -6.24
C LYS A 153 1.27 -30.12 -6.11
N ASN A 154 2.46 -30.35 -5.56
CA ASN A 154 2.96 -31.71 -5.34
C ASN A 154 2.16 -32.45 -4.26
N ALA A 155 1.82 -31.79 -3.14
CA ALA A 155 0.98 -32.38 -2.08
C ALA A 155 -0.47 -32.67 -2.52
N SER A 156 -1.00 -31.91 -3.48
CA SER A 156 -2.33 -32.16 -4.06
C SER A 156 -2.36 -33.31 -5.07
N ASN A 157 -1.19 -33.67 -5.63
CA ASN A 157 -1.05 -34.70 -6.65
C ASN A 157 -0.62 -36.06 -6.08
N THR A 158 -0.19 -36.11 -4.81
CA THR A 158 -0.05 -37.37 -4.08
C THR A 158 -1.45 -37.96 -3.86
N PRO A 159 -1.77 -39.13 -4.47
CA PRO A 159 -3.03 -39.79 -4.22
C PRO A 159 -3.12 -40.11 -2.73
N GLU A 160 -4.21 -39.67 -2.09
CA GLU A 160 -4.47 -39.92 -0.67
C GLU A 160 -4.48 -41.43 -0.41
N THR A 161 -3.33 -41.97 -0.07
CA THR A 161 -3.27 -43.21 0.68
C THR A 161 -3.64 -42.85 2.10
N ILE A 162 -4.73 -43.47 2.56
CA ILE A 162 -5.05 -43.83 3.95
C ILE A 162 -6.24 -43.06 4.57
N VAL A 163 -7.37 -43.78 4.55
CA VAL A 163 -8.21 -44.17 5.70
C VAL A 163 -8.68 -43.07 6.64
N GLY A 164 -10.00 -42.86 6.60
CA GLY A 164 -10.90 -42.48 7.69
C GLY A 164 -10.32 -41.72 8.88
N MET A 165 -10.58 -40.42 8.93
CA MET A 165 -11.19 -39.71 10.07
C MET A 165 -11.34 -38.22 9.72
N GLU A 166 -12.55 -37.68 9.91
CA GLU A 166 -12.89 -36.26 10.07
C GLU A 166 -12.33 -35.21 9.07
N LYS A 167 -12.50 -35.41 7.76
CA LYS A 167 -12.09 -34.42 6.74
C LYS A 167 -13.08 -33.27 6.47
N GLY A 168 -14.27 -33.26 7.07
CA GLY A 168 -15.35 -32.36 6.65
C GLY A 168 -15.17 -30.86 6.98
N LYS A 169 -14.67 -30.52 8.18
CA LYS A 169 -14.63 -29.11 8.66
C LYS A 169 -13.25 -28.44 8.63
N GLN A 170 -12.16 -29.20 8.71
CA GLN A 170 -10.80 -28.63 8.64
C GLN A 170 -10.36 -28.24 7.23
N VAL A 171 -10.86 -28.94 6.19
CA VAL A 171 -10.43 -28.71 4.80
C VAL A 171 -10.96 -27.38 4.26
N GLU A 172 -12.21 -27.03 4.60
CA GLU A 172 -12.90 -25.84 4.08
C GLU A 172 -12.30 -24.53 4.64
N TYR A 173 -12.01 -24.48 5.94
CA TYR A 173 -11.32 -23.35 6.59
C TYR A 173 -9.93 -23.08 6.02
N SER A 174 -9.24 -24.14 5.57
CA SER A 174 -7.91 -23.98 4.94
C SER A 174 -8.02 -23.37 3.54
N SER A 175 -9.04 -23.71 2.74
CA SER A 175 -9.16 -23.25 1.36
C SER A 175 -9.43 -21.74 1.25
N THR A 176 -10.28 -21.21 2.12
CA THR A 176 -10.64 -19.79 2.16
C THR A 176 -9.49 -18.94 2.70
N LYS A 177 -8.83 -19.38 3.77
CA LYS A 177 -7.61 -18.73 4.30
C LYS A 177 -6.48 -18.75 3.26
N ARG A 178 -6.37 -19.81 2.45
CA ARG A 178 -5.39 -19.94 1.36
C ARG A 178 -5.66 -18.97 0.21
N LYS A 179 -6.90 -18.85 -0.26
CA LYS A 179 -7.29 -17.86 -1.30
C LYS A 179 -7.04 -16.43 -0.81
N TYR A 180 -7.34 -16.17 0.46
CA TYR A 180 -7.11 -14.87 1.09
C TYR A 180 -5.62 -14.51 1.13
N ILE A 181 -4.75 -15.38 1.66
CA ILE A 181 -3.30 -15.12 1.71
C ILE A 181 -2.74 -14.89 0.30
N ARG A 182 -3.12 -15.72 -0.69
CA ARG A 182 -2.68 -15.56 -2.07
C ARG A 182 -3.07 -14.20 -2.65
N SER A 183 -4.33 -13.81 -2.48
CA SER A 183 -4.84 -12.54 -2.99
C SER A 183 -4.17 -11.34 -2.31
N VAL A 184 -3.99 -11.40 -0.98
CA VAL A 184 -3.33 -10.35 -0.20
C VAL A 184 -1.86 -10.20 -0.60
N THR A 185 -1.12 -11.30 -0.72
CA THR A 185 0.30 -11.24 -1.10
C THR A 185 0.49 -10.76 -2.54
N PHE A 186 -0.30 -11.26 -3.50
CA PHE A 186 -0.22 -10.80 -4.89
C PHE A 186 -0.53 -9.31 -5.01
N ARG A 187 -1.54 -8.82 -4.29
CA ARG A 187 -1.88 -7.40 -4.23
C ARG A 187 -0.72 -6.58 -3.66
N LEU A 188 -0.13 -7.02 -2.55
CA LEU A 188 1.00 -6.32 -1.94
C LEU A 188 2.21 -6.27 -2.88
N SER A 189 2.46 -7.32 -3.68
CA SER A 189 3.47 -7.29 -4.74
C SER A 189 3.13 -6.27 -5.84
N ILE A 190 1.86 -6.17 -6.27
CA ILE A 190 1.44 -5.15 -7.25
C ILE A 190 1.66 -3.73 -6.71
N TYR A 191 1.31 -3.47 -5.45
CA TYR A 191 1.54 -2.16 -4.84
C TYR A 191 3.02 -1.74 -4.86
N GLN A 192 3.95 -2.68 -4.73
CA GLN A 192 5.38 -2.39 -4.84
C GLN A 192 5.84 -2.15 -6.27
N LEU A 193 5.17 -2.74 -7.26
CA LEU A 193 5.49 -2.52 -8.67
C LEU A 193 5.12 -1.12 -9.15
N ILE A 194 4.10 -0.50 -8.57
CA ILE A 194 3.64 0.85 -8.97
C ILE A 194 4.78 1.87 -8.90
N PRO A 195 5.44 2.13 -7.74
CA PRO A 195 6.56 3.06 -7.69
C PRO A 195 7.72 2.67 -8.60
N ILE A 196 7.97 1.37 -8.78
CA ILE A 196 9.04 0.90 -9.67
C ILE A 196 8.74 1.38 -11.10
N VAL A 197 7.52 1.15 -11.60
CA VAL A 197 7.14 1.52 -12.96
C VAL A 197 7.03 3.04 -13.12
N THR A 198 6.45 3.74 -12.15
CA THR A 198 6.21 5.19 -12.27
C THR A 198 7.47 6.02 -12.11
N GLN A 199 8.41 5.59 -11.25
CA GLN A 199 9.60 6.38 -10.89
C GLN A 199 10.85 5.99 -11.69
N ILE A 200 10.93 4.77 -12.26
CA ILE A 200 12.13 4.35 -13.01
C ILE A 200 12.39 5.25 -14.22
N MET A 201 11.34 5.68 -14.92
CA MET A 201 11.48 6.57 -16.08
C MET A 201 12.01 7.95 -15.67
N VAL A 202 11.58 8.46 -14.52
CA VAL A 202 12.06 9.72 -13.94
C VAL A 202 13.55 9.63 -13.61
N VAL A 203 13.95 8.54 -12.96
CA VAL A 203 15.33 8.30 -12.56
C VAL A 203 16.23 8.17 -13.78
N VAL A 204 15.82 7.38 -14.79
CA VAL A 204 16.58 7.24 -16.05
C VAL A 204 16.67 8.58 -16.77
N CYS A 205 15.59 9.36 -16.83
CA CYS A 205 15.60 10.69 -17.43
C CYS A 205 16.62 11.62 -16.72
N ASN A 206 16.74 11.55 -15.39
CA ASN A 206 17.72 12.33 -14.61
C ASN A 206 19.18 11.83 -14.72
N PHE A 207 19.39 10.58 -15.16
CA PHE A 207 20.72 10.06 -15.47
C PHE A 207 21.24 10.50 -16.84
N LEU A 208 20.35 10.74 -17.80
CA LEU A 208 20.74 11.17 -19.14
C LEU A 208 20.98 12.68 -19.18
N GLN A 209 22.11 13.10 -19.78
CA GLN A 209 22.35 14.53 -20.04
C GLN A 209 21.39 15.08 -21.11
N ARG A 210 20.99 14.23 -22.06
CA ARG A 210 20.02 14.52 -23.11
C ARG A 210 19.06 13.35 -23.21
N ALA A 211 17.94 13.44 -22.49
CA ALA A 211 16.88 12.46 -22.61
C ALA A 211 16.12 12.68 -23.94
N PRO A 212 15.74 11.62 -24.65
CA PRO A 212 14.85 11.76 -25.80
C PRO A 212 13.48 12.28 -25.34
N PHE A 213 12.80 13.02 -26.21
CA PHE A 213 11.53 13.69 -25.89
C PHE A 213 10.47 12.73 -25.31
N TRP A 214 10.34 11.52 -25.87
CA TRP A 214 9.38 10.53 -25.37
C TRP A 214 9.64 10.12 -23.92
N LEU A 215 10.90 9.98 -23.52
CA LEU A 215 11.28 9.62 -22.15
C LEU A 215 10.98 10.77 -21.19
N PHE A 216 11.27 11.99 -21.61
CA PHE A 216 10.90 13.20 -20.87
C PHE A 216 9.39 13.29 -20.64
N VAL A 217 8.58 13.02 -21.67
CA VAL A 217 7.11 12.99 -21.57
C VAL A 217 6.65 11.91 -20.58
N LEU A 218 7.15 10.67 -20.70
CA LEU A 218 6.80 9.59 -19.78
C LEU A 218 7.23 9.87 -18.34
N ALA A 219 8.40 10.46 -18.13
CA ALA A 219 8.88 10.85 -16.80
C ALA A 219 8.00 11.90 -16.12
N ASN A 220 7.31 12.75 -16.89
CA ASN A 220 6.37 13.72 -16.31
C ASN A 220 4.96 13.14 -16.14
N ILE A 221 4.53 12.24 -17.04
CA ILE A 221 3.19 11.66 -17.01
C ILE A 221 3.06 10.52 -16.00
N LEU A 222 3.98 9.55 -15.97
CA LEU A 222 3.80 8.36 -15.15
C LEU A 222 3.67 8.64 -13.64
N PRO A 223 4.44 9.58 -13.03
CA PRO A 223 4.27 9.92 -11.63
C PRO A 223 2.89 10.52 -11.32
N THR A 224 2.25 11.26 -12.23
CA THR A 224 0.91 11.82 -11.98
C THR A 224 -0.17 10.76 -11.97
N PHE A 225 0.03 9.65 -12.70
CA PHE A 225 -0.86 8.48 -12.68
C PHE A 225 -0.63 7.53 -11.50
N GLN A 226 0.38 7.78 -10.65
CA GLN A 226 0.68 6.92 -9.51
C GLN A 226 -0.52 6.75 -8.56
N GLY A 227 -1.22 7.84 -8.23
CA GLY A 227 -2.42 7.80 -7.40
C GLY A 227 -3.55 6.98 -8.05
N THR A 228 -3.71 7.10 -9.37
CA THR A 228 -4.68 6.30 -10.14
C THR A 228 -4.32 4.82 -10.11
N PHE A 229 -3.04 4.45 -10.29
CA PHE A 229 -2.60 3.06 -10.19
C PHE A 229 -2.79 2.50 -8.78
N ASN A 230 -2.47 3.28 -7.74
CA ASN A 230 -2.73 2.90 -6.35
C ASN A 230 -4.22 2.65 -6.11
N PHE A 231 -5.08 3.52 -6.64
CA PHE A 231 -6.53 3.37 -6.55
C PHE A 231 -7.05 2.15 -7.33
N MET A 232 -6.51 1.86 -8.52
CA MET A 232 -6.85 0.65 -9.26
C MET A 232 -6.44 -0.61 -8.50
N ALA A 233 -5.23 -0.65 -7.95
CA ALA A 233 -4.78 -1.75 -7.10
C ALA A 233 -5.65 -1.91 -5.84
N TYR A 234 -6.21 -0.81 -5.33
CA TYR A 234 -7.18 -0.82 -4.24
C TYR A 234 -8.53 -1.38 -4.66
N ILE A 235 -9.08 -1.01 -5.82
CA ILE A 235 -10.38 -1.52 -6.32
C ILE A 235 -10.35 -3.04 -6.49
N VAL A 236 -9.22 -3.60 -6.91
CA VAL A 236 -9.05 -5.05 -7.11
C VAL A 236 -9.01 -5.81 -5.76
N ASN A 237 -9.14 -5.12 -4.61
CA ASN A 237 -9.16 -5.74 -3.29
C ASN A 237 -10.46 -6.55 -3.05
N PRO A 238 -10.39 -7.88 -2.82
CA PRO A 238 -11.57 -8.68 -2.50
C PRO A 238 -12.25 -8.30 -1.17
N ALA A 239 -11.58 -7.53 -0.31
CA ALA A 239 -12.21 -6.95 0.88
C ALA A 239 -13.29 -5.93 0.50
N LEU A 240 -13.12 -5.15 -0.58
CA LEU A 240 -14.19 -4.31 -1.11
C LEU A 240 -15.39 -5.12 -1.56
N ASP A 241 -15.15 -6.33 -2.06
CA ASP A 241 -16.22 -7.25 -2.42
C ASP A 241 -17.01 -7.74 -1.17
N GLN A 242 -16.34 -7.91 -0.03
CA GLN A 242 -17.00 -8.18 1.25
C GLN A 242 -17.77 -6.96 1.77
N TYR A 243 -17.20 -5.75 1.69
CA TYR A 243 -17.91 -4.52 2.07
C TYR A 243 -19.09 -4.24 1.16
N ARG A 244 -18.93 -4.43 -0.14
CA ARG A 244 -19.98 -4.32 -1.15
C ARG A 244 -21.09 -5.32 -0.87
N LYS A 245 -20.76 -6.59 -0.59
CA LYS A 245 -21.74 -7.59 -0.17
C LYS A 245 -22.47 -7.17 1.11
N ARG A 246 -21.75 -6.71 2.14
CA ARG A 246 -22.36 -6.21 3.39
C ARG A 246 -23.25 -4.99 3.17
N PHE A 247 -22.82 -4.05 2.33
CA PHE A 247 -23.58 -2.85 1.99
C PHE A 247 -24.83 -3.19 1.19
N ILE A 248 -24.72 -4.05 0.17
CA ILE A 248 -25.86 -4.60 -0.58
C ILE A 248 -26.82 -5.30 0.37
N THR A 249 -26.35 -6.21 1.23
CA THR A 249 -27.19 -6.87 2.23
C THR A 249 -27.88 -5.86 3.15
N PHE A 250 -27.19 -4.81 3.61
CA PHE A 250 -27.78 -3.76 4.43
C PHE A 250 -28.89 -2.99 3.68
N VAL A 251 -28.63 -2.57 2.45
CA VAL A 251 -29.59 -1.84 1.61
C VAL A 251 -30.82 -2.71 1.29
N PHE A 252 -30.63 -3.96 0.90
CA PHE A 252 -31.73 -4.87 0.59
C PHE A 252 -32.48 -5.36 1.84
N ARG A 253 -31.82 -5.46 3.00
CA ARG A 253 -32.47 -5.77 4.28
C ARG A 253 -33.29 -4.61 4.81
N ARG A 254 -32.94 -3.36 4.46
CA ARG A 254 -33.77 -2.18 4.74
C ARG A 254 -35.03 -2.09 3.87
N ASN A 255 -34.99 -2.67 2.65
CA ASN A 255 -36.14 -2.72 1.75
C ASN A 255 -37.05 -3.94 1.96
N ARG A 256 -36.63 -4.92 2.77
CA ARG A 256 -37.54 -5.92 3.35
C ARG A 256 -37.97 -5.43 4.73
N GLN A 257 -38.98 -4.58 4.78
CA GLN A 257 -39.82 -4.57 5.98
C GLN A 257 -40.30 -6.01 6.19
N PRO A 258 -40.19 -6.58 7.40
CA PRO A 258 -40.92 -7.80 7.68
C PRO A 258 -42.39 -7.48 7.44
N GLU A 259 -43.03 -8.19 6.52
CA GLU A 259 -44.49 -8.34 6.61
C GLU A 259 -44.76 -8.79 8.05
N PRO A 260 -45.74 -8.20 8.75
CA PRO A 260 -46.17 -8.71 10.03
C PRO A 260 -46.79 -10.09 9.81
N GLU A 261 -45.95 -11.12 9.83
CA GLU A 261 -46.39 -12.50 9.96
C GLU A 261 -47.15 -12.59 11.28
N PHE A 262 -48.44 -12.85 11.14
CA PHE A 262 -49.41 -13.18 12.16
C PHE A 262 -48.80 -14.04 13.29
N THR A 263 -48.38 -13.40 14.38
CA THR A 263 -48.20 -14.05 15.68
C THR A 263 -49.58 -14.31 16.28
N ALA A 264 -50.26 -15.33 15.78
CA ALA A 264 -51.41 -15.93 16.44
C ALA A 264 -51.40 -17.42 16.12
N LEU A 265 -51.42 -18.24 17.17
CA LEU A 265 -51.37 -19.71 17.20
C LEU A 265 -49.98 -20.35 17.13
N ASN A 266 -49.30 -20.38 18.28
CA ASN A 266 -48.77 -21.64 18.86
C ASN A 266 -48.20 -21.44 20.29
N ASP A 267 -48.89 -20.65 21.12
CA ASP A 267 -48.72 -20.70 22.58
C ASP A 267 -49.56 -21.85 23.15
N THR A 268 -49.26 -23.09 22.74
CA THR A 268 -49.79 -24.31 23.38
C THR A 268 -48.98 -25.53 22.95
N ALA A 269 -47.75 -25.66 23.43
CA ALA A 269 -47.15 -26.98 23.67
C ALA A 269 -45.92 -26.90 24.58
N SER A 270 -46.13 -27.38 25.81
CA SER A 270 -45.21 -28.13 26.67
C SER A 270 -43.76 -27.61 26.82
N SER A 271 -43.34 -27.13 28.01
CA SER A 271 -43.21 -27.90 29.26
C SER A 271 -42.56 -29.28 29.06
N TYR A 272 -41.22 -29.32 28.95
CA TYR A 272 -40.41 -30.40 29.50
C TYR A 272 -39.06 -29.86 30.00
N ARG A 273 -38.84 -30.01 31.31
CA ARG A 273 -37.56 -29.85 32.02
C ARG A 273 -36.57 -30.92 31.57
N GLU A 274 -35.28 -30.59 31.54
CA GLU A 274 -34.24 -31.45 32.12
C GLU A 274 -33.01 -30.64 32.62
N PRO A 275 -32.22 -31.21 33.54
CA PRO A 275 -31.38 -30.48 34.49
C PRO A 275 -29.89 -30.41 34.12
N SER A 276 -29.24 -29.46 34.80
CA SER A 276 -27.80 -29.25 35.00
C SER A 276 -26.89 -30.47 34.78
N THR A 277 -25.94 -30.35 33.85
CA THR A 277 -24.70 -31.14 33.84
C THR A 277 -23.47 -30.28 33.48
N ILE A 278 -22.57 -30.20 34.47
CA ILE A 278 -21.10 -30.24 34.37
C ILE A 278 -20.40 -29.12 33.58
N ARG A 279 -19.85 -28.14 34.32
CA ARG A 279 -18.74 -27.27 33.88
C ARG A 279 -17.50 -28.14 33.63
N GLY A 280 -17.16 -28.35 32.36
CA GLY A 280 -15.82 -28.78 31.95
C GLY A 280 -14.80 -27.64 32.13
N PRO A 281 -13.50 -27.95 32.23
CA PRO A 281 -12.46 -26.93 32.40
C PRO A 281 -12.42 -26.05 31.15
N GLU A 282 -12.40 -24.73 31.38
CA GLU A 282 -12.17 -23.73 30.35
C GLU A 282 -10.88 -24.04 29.60
N SER A 283 -11.03 -24.59 28.39
CA SER A 283 -9.91 -24.79 27.49
C SER A 283 -9.26 -23.44 27.18
N LEU A 284 -7.93 -23.40 27.24
CA LEU A 284 -7.00 -22.33 26.82
C LEU A 284 -7.21 -21.76 25.39
N TYR A 285 -8.28 -22.13 24.71
CA TYR A 285 -8.65 -21.68 23.36
C TYR A 285 -9.50 -20.39 23.33
N SER A 286 -9.91 -19.83 24.47
CA SER A 286 -10.60 -18.53 24.50
C SER A 286 -9.67 -17.34 24.22
N MET A 287 -8.35 -17.52 24.33
CA MET A 287 -7.38 -16.41 24.19
C MET A 287 -7.11 -15.98 22.73
N TYR A 288 -7.63 -16.68 21.73
CA TYR A 288 -7.47 -16.33 20.30
C TYR A 288 -8.74 -15.76 19.65
N LYS A 289 -9.85 -15.62 20.39
CA LYS A 289 -11.12 -15.13 19.83
C LYS A 289 -11.19 -13.61 19.70
N ASP A 290 -10.26 -12.88 20.31
CA ASP A 290 -10.27 -11.41 20.36
C ASP A 290 -9.18 -10.76 19.50
N VAL A 291 -8.71 -11.43 18.44
CA VAL A 291 -7.96 -10.70 17.40
C VAL A 291 -8.99 -10.02 16.50
N PRO A 292 -9.18 -8.69 16.57
CA PRO A 292 -10.06 -8.00 15.65
C PRO A 292 -9.56 -8.29 14.24
N VAL A 293 -10.49 -8.74 13.38
CA VAL A 293 -10.27 -8.81 11.94
C VAL A 293 -10.08 -7.37 11.46
N MET A 294 -8.83 -6.91 11.47
CA MET A 294 -8.50 -5.51 11.20
C MET A 294 -8.46 -5.25 9.70
N GLN A 295 -9.12 -4.16 9.34
CA GLN A 295 -9.34 -3.68 7.99
C GLN A 295 -8.02 -3.11 7.43
N ILE A 296 -7.55 -3.67 6.32
CA ILE A 296 -6.47 -3.12 5.46
C ILE A 296 -7.12 -2.57 4.20
#